data_AF-P10292-F1
#
_entry.id   AF-P10292-F1
#
_cell.length_a   1.000
_cell.length_b   1.000
_cell.length_c   1.000
_cell.angle_alpha   90.00
_cell.angle_beta   90.00
_cell.angle_gamma   90.00
#
_symmetry.space_group_name_H-M   'P 1'
#
loop_
_entity.id
_entity.type
_entity.pdbx_description
1 polymer ?
#
loop_
_entity_poly.entity_id
_entity_poly.type
_entity_poly.pdbx_seq_one_letter_code
_entity_poly.pdbx_strand_id
1 'polypeptide(L)' 'MMCPRILMKCKHDSDCLPGCVCLEHIEYCG' A
#
# COMPACT_ATOMS: atom_id res chain seq x y z
N MET A 1 7.82 11.27 2.42
CA MET A 1 7.13 10.28 3.27
C MET A 1 7.67 8.91 2.89
N MET A 2 8.08 8.10 3.86
CA MET A 2 8.45 6.69 3.62
C MET A 2 7.20 5.86 3.89
N CYS A 3 6.88 4.90 3.02
CA CYS A 3 5.82 3.94 3.30
C CYS A 3 6.21 3.12 4.54
N PRO A 4 5.43 3.14 5.64
CA PRO A 4 5.72 2.30 6.79
C PRO A 4 5.65 0.83 6.37
N ARG A 5 6.61 0.02 6.85
CA ARG A 5 6.63 -1.43 6.56
C ARG A 5 5.57 -2.14 7.39
N ILE A 6 4.31 -2.05 6.96
CA ILE A 6 3.18 -2.78 7.50
C ILE A 6 2.54 -3.60 6.37
N LEU A 7 2.19 -4.86 6.64
CA LEU A 7 1.39 -5.65 5.70
C LEU A 7 -0.06 -5.16 5.75
N MET A 8 -0.43 -4.32 4.79
CA MET A 8 -1.79 -3.81 4.62
C MET A 8 -2.33 -4.24 3.26
N LYS A 9 -3.45 -4.95 3.22
CA LYS A 9 -4.09 -5.33 1.96
C LYS A 9 -4.75 -4.12 1.30
N CYS A 10 -4.76 -4.08 -0.02
CA CYS A 10 -5.33 -2.99 -0.81
C CYS A 10 -5.90 -3.49 -2.13
N LYS A 11 -6.77 -2.67 -2.73
CA LYS A 11 -7.21 -2.80 -4.12
C LYS A 11 -6.90 -1.55 -4.94
N HIS A 12 -6.86 -0.40 -4.29
CA HIS A 12 -6.51 0.88 -4.87
C HIS A 12 -5.48 1.58 -3.98
N ASP A 13 -4.74 2.51 -4.56
CA ASP A 13 -3.76 3.32 -3.81
C ASP A 13 -4.41 4.09 -2.65
N SER A 14 -5.69 4.44 -2.79
CA SER A 14 -6.50 5.10 -1.76
C SER A 14 -6.72 4.26 -0.50
N ASP A 15 -6.57 2.94 -0.59
CA ASP A 15 -6.64 2.05 0.58
C ASP A 15 -5.36 2.13 1.44
N CYS A 16 -4.29 2.71 0.88
CA CYS A 16 -2.97 2.73 1.49
C CYS A 16 -2.68 4.04 2.24
N LEU A 17 -1.70 3.97 3.15
CA LEU A 17 -1.23 5.13 3.88
C LEU A 17 -0.55 6.15 2.94
N PRO A 18 -0.54 7.45 3.30
CA PRO A 18 0.12 8.46 2.50
C PRO A 18 1.59 8.12 2.19
N GLY A 19 1.91 8.05 0.90
CA GLY A 19 3.25 7.68 0.42
C GLY A 19 3.46 6.18 0.18
N CYS A 20 2.41 5.36 0.26
CA CYS A 20 2.38 3.98 -0.21
C CYS A 20 1.50 3.87 -1.47
N VAL A 21 1.74 2.85 -2.29
CA VAL A 21 0.88 2.49 -3.43
C VAL A 21 0.40 1.05 -3.30
N CYS A 22 -0.71 0.74 -3.93
CA CYS A 22 -1.20 -0.63 -3.95
C CYS A 22 -0.45 -1.45 -4.98
N LEU A 23 0.35 -2.41 -4.51
CA LEU A 23 1.08 -3.32 -5.39
C LEU A 23 0.11 -4.38 -5.93
N GLU A 24 -0.48 -4.13 -7.09
CA GLU A 24 -1.50 -5.00 -7.72
C GLU A 24 -1.08 -6.48 -7.82
N HIS A 25 0.22 -6.76 -7.92
CA HIS A 25 0.76 -8.12 -8.00
C HIS A 25 0.57 -8.94 -6.71
N ILE A 26 0.56 -8.27 -5.56
CA ILE A 26 0.45 -8.92 -4.24
C ILE A 26 -0.80 -8.47 -3.47
N GLU A 27 -1.53 -7.45 -3.94
CA GLU A 27 -2.66 -6.82 -3.26
C GLU A 27 -2.28 -6.26 -1.87
N TYR A 28 -1.06 -5.74 -1.72
CA TYR A 28 -0.58 -5.09 -0.49
C TYR A 28 0.03 -3.71 -0.77
N CYS A 29 -0.11 -2.82 0.21
CA CYS A 29 0.51 -1.51 0.22
C CYS A 29 2.02 -1.62 0.43
N GLY A 30 2.78 -0.91 -0.40
CA GLY A 30 4.25 -0.85 -0.34
C GLY A 30 4.82 0.46 -0.86
#